data_AF-A0A3D8IXW0-F1
#
_entry.id   AF-A0A3D8IXW0-F1
#
_cell.length_a   1.000
_cell.length_b   1.000
_cell.length_c   1.000
_cell.angle_alpha   90.00
_cell.angle_beta   90.00
_cell.angle_gamma   90.00
#
_symmetry.space_group_name_H-M   'P 1'
#
loop_
_entity.id
_entity.type
_entity.pdbx_description
1 polymer ?
#
loop_
_entity_poly.entity_id
_entity_poly.type
_entity_poly.pdbx_seq_one_letter_code
_entity_poly.pdbx_strand_id
1 'polypeptide(L)'
;MRKLFSIVFISILCLGAKDYKVGDSLSDVEGVEFFKNYAKRPVQKWPTKNLSIDDVPKGKEGDLIRYGIEILSNTEGVVGPKSKLKMTNNEVNCKACHMEDDNGLPGTKKYVLPLINAINNYPKLDIETMKIISLQDRIRGMGGTDTHKFPDDSKEMQAIIAYFQWLKKAYEIKDGVRLEGTYLAEMKFPNQAASPVRGKELYGQKCSFCHGEDGKGVLNEDYAQGGGHMYPSLLIWPDGGHMAMIPVLARFLRSAMPLGASADHPELTPLEAIDLAAYLNTGFLRMPMMSTENRAGLDKAYSKSPSLKPEYFSSPQQQLNPQEYLKAKYGPWKNPNYFPGE
;
A
#
# COMPACT_ATOMS: atom_id res chain seq x y z
N MET A 1 55.03 -11.11 34.05
CA MET A 1 54.45 -11.87 32.93
C MET A 1 53.00 -12.21 33.24
N ARG A 2 52.04 -11.35 32.86
CA ARG A 2 50.59 -11.62 32.96
C ARG A 2 50.07 -11.82 31.54
N LYS A 3 49.63 -13.04 31.23
CA LYS A 3 49.00 -13.39 29.94
C LYS A 3 47.60 -12.76 29.91
N LEU A 4 47.38 -11.81 28.99
CA LEU A 4 46.04 -11.38 28.60
C LEU A 4 45.40 -12.50 27.77
N PHE A 5 44.26 -13.00 28.22
CA PHE A 5 43.34 -13.75 27.38
C PHE A 5 42.49 -12.75 26.59
N SER A 6 42.79 -12.59 25.30
CA SER A 6 41.86 -11.95 24.36
C SER A 6 40.70 -12.90 24.10
N ILE A 7 39.55 -12.62 24.72
CA ILE A 7 38.28 -13.23 24.33
C ILE A 7 37.85 -12.50 23.05
N VAL A 8 38.10 -13.13 21.91
CA VAL A 8 37.52 -12.72 20.63
C VAL A 8 36.04 -13.03 20.72
N PHE A 9 35.21 -11.99 20.89
CA PHE A 9 33.78 -12.08 20.60
C PHE A 9 33.64 -12.30 19.10
N ILE A 10 33.56 -13.57 18.70
CA ILE A 10 33.04 -13.94 17.38
C ILE A 10 31.57 -13.55 17.42
N SER A 11 31.26 -12.39 16.84
CA SER A 11 29.89 -12.07 16.45
C SER A 11 29.40 -13.22 15.58
N ILE A 12 28.44 -13.98 16.08
CA ILE A 12 27.68 -14.93 15.28
C ILE A 12 26.94 -14.05 14.26
N LEU A 13 27.56 -13.83 13.10
CA LEU A 13 26.84 -13.39 11.91
C LEU A 13 25.74 -14.43 11.70
N CYS A 14 24.49 -13.97 11.66
CA CYS A 14 23.38 -14.75 11.14
C CYS A 14 23.74 -15.21 9.72
N LEU A 15 24.17 -16.47 9.60
CA LEU A 15 24.19 -17.18 8.34
C LEU A 15 22.76 -17.21 7.79
N GLY A 16 22.53 -16.55 6.64
CA GLY A 16 21.48 -16.99 5.72
C GLY A 16 20.44 -15.98 5.22
N ALA A 17 20.76 -14.70 5.03
CA ALA A 17 19.99 -13.88 4.09
C ALA A 17 20.87 -13.62 2.85
N LYS A 18 20.44 -14.09 1.68
CA LYS A 18 21.04 -13.70 0.40
C LYS A 18 20.83 -12.19 0.26
N ASP A 19 21.92 -11.42 0.09
CA ASP A 19 21.85 -9.98 -0.11
C ASP A 19 21.34 -9.68 -1.53
N TYR A 20 20.02 -9.71 -1.68
CA TYR A 20 19.36 -9.37 -2.93
C TYR A 20 19.55 -7.89 -3.28
N LYS A 21 19.94 -7.62 -4.53
CA LYS A 21 20.11 -6.26 -5.06
C LYS A 21 18.90 -5.85 -5.88
N VAL A 22 18.64 -4.54 -5.95
CA VAL A 22 17.62 -4.00 -6.86
C VAL A 22 17.92 -4.46 -8.29
N GLY A 23 16.90 -4.97 -8.96
CA GLY A 23 17.00 -5.56 -10.30
C GLY A 23 17.17 -7.07 -10.34
N ASP A 24 17.56 -7.72 -9.23
CA ASP A 24 17.66 -9.19 -9.16
C ASP A 24 16.30 -9.83 -9.48
N SER A 25 16.31 -10.87 -10.30
CA SER A 25 15.12 -11.69 -10.60
C SER A 25 15.18 -13.00 -9.82
N LEU A 26 14.08 -13.40 -9.19
CA LEU A 26 13.98 -14.62 -8.39
C LEU A 26 13.06 -15.63 -9.08
N SER A 27 13.37 -16.91 -8.92
CA SER A 27 12.41 -17.98 -9.19
C SER A 27 11.27 -18.00 -8.15
N ASP A 28 10.17 -18.70 -8.44
CA ASP A 28 9.05 -18.89 -7.51
C ASP A 28 9.51 -19.49 -6.17
N VAL A 29 10.39 -20.49 -6.20
CA VAL A 29 10.96 -21.13 -5.01
C VAL A 29 11.83 -20.14 -4.21
N GLU A 30 12.68 -19.36 -4.88
CA GLU A 30 13.47 -18.33 -4.21
C GLU A 30 12.58 -17.24 -3.61
N GLY A 31 11.46 -16.90 -4.25
CA GLY A 31 10.51 -15.93 -3.70
C GLY A 31 9.80 -16.43 -2.45
N VAL A 32 9.41 -17.71 -2.40
CA VAL A 32 8.88 -18.34 -1.18
C VAL A 32 9.91 -18.27 -0.06
N GLU A 33 11.17 -18.57 -0.34
CA GLU A 33 12.25 -18.49 0.65
C GLU A 33 12.53 -17.04 1.08
N PHE A 34 12.45 -16.08 0.17
CA PHE A 34 12.54 -14.65 0.47
C PHE A 34 11.53 -14.26 1.55
N PHE A 35 10.25 -14.61 1.40
CA PHE A 35 9.21 -14.25 2.38
C PHE A 35 9.31 -15.06 3.67
N LYS A 36 9.77 -16.31 3.63
CA LYS A 36 10.11 -17.07 4.86
C LYS A 36 11.19 -16.36 5.67
N ASN A 37 12.21 -15.82 5.02
CA ASN A 37 13.27 -15.07 5.69
C ASN A 37 12.81 -13.69 6.16
N TYR A 38 11.98 -13.01 5.35
CA TYR A 38 11.32 -11.77 5.77
C TYR A 38 10.47 -11.97 7.04
N ALA A 39 9.73 -13.07 7.14
CA ALA A 39 8.89 -13.40 8.30
C ALA A 39 9.70 -13.69 9.58
N LYS A 40 10.98 -14.07 9.46
CA LYS A 40 11.88 -14.28 10.62
C LYS A 40 12.40 -12.97 11.24
N ARG A 41 12.22 -11.83 10.57
CA ARG A 41 12.66 -10.53 11.10
C ARG A 41 11.96 -10.22 12.43
N PRO A 42 12.65 -9.62 13.40
CA PRO A 42 12.03 -9.23 14.66
C PRO A 42 10.87 -8.26 14.42
N VAL A 43 9.80 -8.43 15.18
CA VAL A 43 8.63 -7.53 15.15
C VAL A 43 8.79 -6.49 16.24
N GLN A 44 8.80 -5.21 15.85
CA GLN A 44 8.69 -4.08 16.75
C GLN A 44 7.21 -3.74 16.97
N LYS A 45 6.83 -3.47 18.22
CA LYS A 45 5.50 -2.98 18.56
C LYS A 45 5.25 -1.61 17.93
N TRP A 46 3.99 -1.32 17.63
CA TRP A 46 3.60 -0.01 17.13
C TRP A 46 4.03 1.10 18.12
N PRO A 47 4.66 2.19 17.66
CA PRO A 47 5.09 3.26 18.54
C PRO A 47 3.88 4.00 19.14
N THR A 48 4.01 4.47 20.37
CA THR A 48 2.96 5.25 21.07
C THR A 48 3.22 6.76 21.03
N LYS A 49 4.25 7.21 20.31
CA LYS A 49 4.56 8.63 20.16
C LYS A 49 3.45 9.33 19.37
N ASN A 50 2.98 10.46 19.88
CA ASN A 50 2.09 11.35 19.14
C ASN A 50 2.93 12.46 18.50
N LEU A 51 3.39 12.21 17.27
CA LEU A 51 4.13 13.19 16.47
C LEU A 51 3.17 13.89 15.52
N SER A 52 3.51 15.12 15.15
CA SER A 52 2.78 15.99 14.22
C SER A 52 3.73 16.65 13.22
N ILE A 53 3.16 17.40 12.28
CA ILE A 53 3.94 18.23 11.33
C ILE A 53 4.85 19.25 12.03
N ASP A 54 4.51 19.68 13.25
CA ASP A 54 5.28 20.65 14.03
C ASP A 54 6.58 20.06 14.60
N ASP A 55 6.66 18.73 14.70
CA ASP A 55 7.86 18.01 15.15
C ASP A 55 8.91 17.86 14.05
N VAL A 56 8.58 18.23 12.81
CA VAL A 56 9.55 18.27 11.70
C VAL A 56 10.61 19.34 12.02
N PRO A 57 11.92 19.05 11.92
CA PRO A 57 12.97 20.00 12.25
C PRO A 57 12.85 21.31 11.46
N LYS A 58 13.48 22.38 11.95
CA LYS A 58 13.55 23.66 11.23
C LYS A 58 14.74 23.67 10.25
N GLY A 59 14.67 24.55 9.26
CA GLY A 59 15.73 24.74 8.26
C GLY A 59 15.64 23.76 7.09
N LYS A 60 16.68 23.74 6.25
CA LYS A 60 16.65 23.10 4.92
C LYS A 60 16.24 21.62 4.93
N GLU A 61 16.69 20.85 5.92
CA GLU A 61 16.29 19.43 6.07
C GLU A 61 14.78 19.33 6.35
N GLY A 62 14.29 20.15 7.26
CA GLY A 62 12.87 20.26 7.58
C GLY A 62 12.00 20.71 6.42
N ASP A 63 12.47 21.67 5.62
CA ASP A 63 11.75 22.16 4.45
C ASP A 63 11.59 21.05 3.39
N LEU A 64 12.61 20.21 3.23
CA LEU A 64 12.56 19.06 2.34
C LEU A 64 11.57 18.00 2.85
N ILE A 65 11.55 17.73 4.16
CA ILE A 65 10.60 16.80 4.78
C ILE A 65 9.16 17.32 4.63
N ARG A 66 8.91 18.61 4.90
CA ARG A 66 7.60 19.24 4.71
C ARG A 66 7.15 19.18 3.25
N TYR A 67 8.08 19.32 2.31
CA TYR A 67 7.75 19.14 0.90
C TYR A 67 7.34 17.70 0.58
N GLY A 68 7.98 16.69 1.19
CA GLY A 68 7.57 15.29 1.06
C GLY A 68 6.16 15.03 1.63
N ILE A 69 5.86 15.63 2.79
CA ILE A 69 4.51 15.59 3.40
C ILE A 69 3.48 16.22 2.46
N GLU A 70 3.78 17.37 1.88
CA GLU A 70 2.90 18.07 0.93
C GLU A 70 2.65 17.24 -0.33
N ILE A 71 3.68 16.62 -0.91
CA ILE A 71 3.52 15.74 -2.09
C ILE A 71 2.61 14.55 -1.77
N LEU A 72 2.70 13.94 -0.58
CA LEU A 72 1.84 12.80 -0.22
C LEU A 72 0.42 13.23 0.16
N SER A 73 0.28 14.42 0.73
CA SER A 73 -1.01 14.98 1.16
C SER A 73 -1.82 15.55 0.00
N ASN A 74 -1.13 16.14 -0.96
CA ASN A 74 -1.67 16.89 -2.09
C ASN A 74 -1.01 16.43 -3.40
N THR A 75 -0.91 15.11 -3.58
CA THR A 75 -0.29 14.48 -4.75
C THR A 75 -0.89 15.00 -6.04
N GLU A 76 -2.21 15.15 -6.11
CA GLU A 76 -2.92 15.60 -7.31
C GLU A 76 -2.47 17.01 -7.75
N GLY A 77 -2.36 17.93 -6.79
CA GLY A 77 -2.00 19.32 -7.07
C GLY A 77 -0.51 19.58 -7.23
N VAL A 78 0.33 18.78 -6.56
CA VAL A 78 1.78 18.98 -6.62
C VAL A 78 2.39 18.22 -7.81
N VAL A 79 2.08 16.93 -7.95
CA VAL A 79 2.72 16.03 -8.93
C VAL A 79 1.74 15.28 -9.85
N GLY A 80 0.44 15.48 -9.69
CA GLY A 80 -0.61 14.83 -10.48
C GLY A 80 -0.69 15.32 -11.93
N PRO A 81 -1.56 14.71 -12.76
CA PRO A 81 -1.60 14.99 -14.21
C PRO A 81 -2.05 16.42 -14.55
N LYS A 82 -2.78 17.08 -13.64
CA LYS A 82 -3.22 18.49 -13.78
C LYS A 82 -2.29 19.50 -13.10
N SER A 83 -1.32 19.03 -12.34
CA SER A 83 -0.30 19.88 -11.72
C SER A 83 0.62 20.51 -12.77
N LYS A 84 1.47 21.45 -12.32
CA LYS A 84 2.55 21.99 -13.14
C LYS A 84 3.66 20.97 -13.41
N LEU A 85 3.91 20.04 -12.48
CA LEU A 85 5.03 19.08 -12.56
C LEU A 85 4.69 17.84 -13.39
N LYS A 86 3.46 17.33 -13.31
CA LYS A 86 2.95 16.17 -14.10
C LYS A 86 3.85 14.93 -14.01
N MET A 87 4.41 14.67 -12.83
CA MET A 87 5.33 13.55 -12.60
C MET A 87 4.59 12.21 -12.42
N THR A 88 3.34 12.25 -11.95
CA THR A 88 2.50 11.08 -11.71
C THR A 88 1.22 11.16 -12.54
N ASN A 89 0.60 10.01 -12.77
CA ASN A 89 -0.71 9.93 -13.40
C ASN A 89 -1.83 9.69 -12.37
N ASN A 90 -1.53 9.87 -11.08
CA ASN A 90 -2.51 9.68 -10.03
C ASN A 90 -3.46 10.88 -9.95
N GLU A 91 -4.75 10.60 -10.04
CA GLU A 91 -5.83 11.54 -9.73
C GLU A 91 -6.40 11.23 -8.34
N VAL A 92 -5.49 10.92 -7.42
CA VAL A 92 -5.75 10.77 -5.98
C VAL A 92 -4.51 11.16 -5.17
N ASN A 93 -4.73 11.72 -3.99
CA ASN A 93 -3.68 11.94 -3.01
C ASN A 93 -3.20 10.63 -2.37
N CYS A 94 -1.89 10.42 -2.23
CA CYS A 94 -1.34 9.21 -1.61
C CYS A 94 -1.94 8.96 -0.21
N LYS A 95 -2.21 10.03 0.54
CA LYS A 95 -2.83 9.95 1.87
C LYS A 95 -4.25 9.38 1.89
N ALA A 96 -4.95 9.31 0.76
CA ALA A 96 -6.28 8.70 0.68
C ALA A 96 -6.25 7.20 0.99
N CYS A 97 -5.14 6.52 0.67
CA CYS A 97 -4.92 5.10 0.98
C CYS A 97 -3.89 4.89 2.08
N HIS A 98 -2.89 5.77 2.17
CA HIS A 98 -1.89 5.79 3.22
C HIS A 98 -2.29 6.83 4.26
N MET A 99 -3.35 6.55 5.01
CA MET A 99 -3.99 7.57 5.83
C MET A 99 -3.07 8.10 6.94
N GLU A 100 -3.26 9.37 7.23
CA GLU A 100 -2.81 9.98 8.47
C GLU A 100 -3.82 9.71 9.58
N ASP A 101 -3.33 9.79 10.81
CA ASP A 101 -4.20 9.97 11.97
C ASP A 101 -4.49 11.48 12.11
N ASP A 102 -4.96 11.94 13.26
CA ASP A 102 -5.21 13.37 13.53
C ASP A 102 -3.93 14.24 13.67
N ASN A 103 -2.83 13.83 13.02
CA ASN A 103 -1.50 14.42 13.17
C ASN A 103 -0.96 15.15 11.93
N GLY A 104 -1.67 15.10 10.80
CA GLY A 104 -1.23 15.72 9.54
C GLY A 104 0.01 15.08 8.91
N LEU A 105 0.29 13.83 9.26
CA LEU A 105 1.43 13.06 8.73
C LEU A 105 0.93 11.88 7.89
N PRO A 106 0.95 11.95 6.54
CA PRO A 106 0.52 10.87 5.66
C PRO A 106 1.19 9.53 5.97
N GLY A 107 0.40 8.46 6.03
CA GLY A 107 0.89 7.11 6.26
C GLY A 107 1.30 6.84 7.70
N THR A 108 0.64 7.48 8.66
CA THR A 108 0.88 7.24 10.10
C THR A 108 -0.29 6.59 10.83
N LYS A 109 -1.42 6.31 10.15
CA LYS A 109 -2.53 5.58 10.75
C LYS A 109 -2.25 4.08 10.82
N LYS A 110 -2.26 3.51 12.03
CA LYS A 110 -2.05 2.08 12.27
C LYS A 110 -3.11 1.27 11.51
N TYR A 111 -2.71 0.16 10.92
CA TYR A 111 -3.57 -0.74 10.15
C TYR A 111 -4.17 -0.16 8.85
N VAL A 112 -3.69 0.98 8.38
CA VAL A 112 -4.15 1.64 7.14
C VAL A 112 -2.96 1.91 6.22
N LEU A 113 -2.21 0.84 5.94
CA LEU A 113 -1.01 0.85 5.09
C LEU A 113 0.01 1.94 5.45
N PRO A 114 0.43 2.07 6.73
CA PRO A 114 1.32 3.14 7.12
C PRO A 114 2.71 3.02 6.47
N LEU A 115 3.35 4.18 6.30
CA LEU A 115 4.63 4.36 5.61
C LEU A 115 5.81 4.46 6.60
N ILE A 116 5.53 4.45 7.92
CA ILE A 116 6.50 4.60 9.01
C ILE A 116 7.69 3.62 8.89
N ASN A 117 7.45 2.38 8.44
CA ASN A 117 8.48 1.34 8.29
C ASN A 117 8.95 1.12 6.84
N ALA A 118 8.62 2.02 5.90
CA ALA A 118 8.91 1.84 4.48
C ALA A 118 10.40 1.62 4.21
N ILE A 119 11.28 2.35 4.90
CA ILE A 119 12.74 2.25 4.73
C ILE A 119 13.27 0.83 5.05
N ASN A 120 12.72 0.15 6.06
CA ASN A 120 13.14 -1.22 6.40
C ASN A 120 12.56 -2.29 5.45
N ASN A 121 11.47 -1.95 4.77
CA ASN A 121 10.76 -2.88 3.90
C ASN A 121 11.42 -3.01 2.53
N TYR A 122 12.27 -2.07 2.13
CA TYR A 122 12.93 -2.04 0.83
C TYR A 122 14.45 -2.15 0.92
N PRO A 123 15.13 -2.74 -0.08
CA PRO A 123 14.57 -3.33 -1.30
C PRO A 123 13.70 -4.56 -1.03
N LYS A 124 12.67 -4.79 -1.86
CA LYS A 124 11.65 -5.84 -1.66
C LYS A 124 11.38 -6.61 -2.94
N LEU A 125 11.07 -7.90 -2.82
CA LEU A 125 10.53 -8.69 -3.91
C LEU A 125 9.13 -8.21 -4.31
N ASP A 126 8.99 -7.79 -5.55
CA ASP A 126 7.71 -7.63 -6.21
C ASP A 126 7.22 -8.99 -6.73
N ILE A 127 6.08 -9.45 -6.21
CA ILE A 127 5.58 -10.80 -6.47
C ILE A 127 4.88 -10.95 -7.82
N GLU A 128 4.51 -9.86 -8.49
CA GLU A 128 3.93 -9.96 -9.84
C GLU A 128 5.03 -10.17 -10.89
N THR A 129 6.14 -9.46 -10.75
CA THR A 129 7.25 -9.48 -11.71
C THR A 129 8.39 -10.41 -11.32
N MET A 130 8.43 -10.83 -10.05
CA MET A 130 9.51 -11.58 -9.40
C MET A 130 10.87 -10.88 -9.44
N LYS A 131 10.83 -9.55 -9.40
CA LYS A 131 12.02 -8.70 -9.34
C LYS A 131 12.16 -8.03 -7.98
N ILE A 132 13.38 -7.82 -7.54
CA ILE A 132 13.69 -7.01 -6.37
C ILE A 132 13.63 -5.54 -6.79
N ILE A 133 12.73 -4.78 -6.18
CA ILE A 133 12.49 -3.36 -6.49
C ILE A 133 12.95 -2.45 -5.35
N SER A 134 13.31 -1.22 -5.69
CA SER A 134 13.60 -0.16 -4.71
C SER A 134 12.31 0.45 -4.14
N LEU A 135 12.46 1.31 -3.13
CA LEU A 135 11.33 2.09 -2.61
C LEU A 135 10.84 3.12 -3.65
N GLN A 136 11.76 3.72 -4.40
CA GLN A 136 11.47 4.67 -5.47
C GLN A 136 10.70 4.00 -6.61
N ASP A 137 11.07 2.77 -6.98
CA ASP A 137 10.31 1.96 -7.94
C ASP A 137 8.88 1.72 -7.46
N ARG A 138 8.70 1.46 -6.15
CA ARG A 138 7.37 1.31 -5.58
C ARG A 138 6.59 2.63 -5.65
N ILE A 139 7.21 3.75 -5.28
CA ILE A 139 6.57 5.08 -5.32
C ILE A 139 6.09 5.37 -6.74
N ARG A 140 6.93 5.19 -7.76
CA ARG A 140 6.54 5.33 -9.17
C ARG A 140 5.44 4.38 -9.59
N GLY A 141 5.53 3.11 -9.18
CA GLY A 141 4.52 2.10 -9.48
C GLY A 141 3.15 2.46 -8.89
N MET A 142 3.12 3.06 -7.71
CA MET A 142 1.88 3.59 -7.11
C MET A 142 1.44 4.90 -7.74
N GLY A 143 2.38 5.72 -8.22
CA GLY A 143 2.14 6.96 -9.00
C GLY A 143 1.73 6.74 -10.45
N GLY A 144 1.66 5.48 -10.91
CA GLY A 144 1.31 5.15 -12.29
C GLY A 144 2.29 5.70 -13.32
N THR A 145 3.58 5.84 -12.99
CA THR A 145 4.56 6.57 -13.80
C THR A 145 5.88 5.78 -13.94
N ASP A 146 6.88 6.39 -14.58
CA ASP A 146 8.19 5.80 -14.91
C ASP A 146 9.36 6.68 -14.42
N THR A 147 10.57 6.15 -14.55
CA THR A 147 11.82 6.80 -14.13
C THR A 147 12.14 8.07 -14.92
N HIS A 148 11.62 8.22 -16.14
CA HIS A 148 11.82 9.42 -16.95
C HIS A 148 10.96 10.59 -16.44
N LYS A 149 9.69 10.34 -16.12
CA LYS A 149 8.77 11.34 -15.58
C LYS A 149 8.99 11.65 -14.11
N PHE A 150 9.40 10.65 -13.31
CA PHE A 150 9.68 10.81 -11.89
C PHE A 150 11.04 10.21 -11.49
N PRO A 151 12.15 10.93 -11.79
CA PRO A 151 13.52 10.47 -11.55
C PRO A 151 13.87 10.28 -10.07
N ASP A 152 14.78 9.35 -9.79
CA ASP A 152 15.26 9.06 -8.43
C ASP A 152 15.97 10.26 -7.78
N ASP A 153 16.65 11.08 -8.57
CA ASP A 153 17.40 12.26 -8.15
C ASP A 153 16.58 13.56 -8.19
N SER A 154 15.30 13.48 -8.58
CA SER A 154 14.39 14.63 -8.51
C SER A 154 14.21 15.12 -7.07
N LYS A 155 13.99 16.42 -6.92
CA LYS A 155 13.75 17.04 -5.61
C LYS A 155 12.52 16.41 -4.93
N GLU A 156 11.49 16.10 -5.70
CA GLU A 156 10.23 15.50 -5.26
C GLU A 156 10.45 14.09 -4.70
N MET A 157 11.23 13.25 -5.39
CA MET A 157 11.52 11.89 -4.91
C MET A 157 12.38 11.95 -3.65
N GLN A 158 13.41 12.80 -3.64
CA GLN A 158 14.25 13.01 -2.46
C GLN A 158 13.45 13.51 -1.26
N ALA A 159 12.44 14.37 -1.48
CA ALA A 159 11.56 14.86 -0.44
C ALA A 159 10.70 13.77 0.19
N ILE A 160 10.10 12.89 -0.62
CA ILE A 160 9.33 11.74 -0.13
C ILE A 160 10.24 10.79 0.67
N ILE A 161 11.44 10.50 0.17
CA ILE A 161 12.39 9.62 0.87
C ILE A 161 12.87 10.25 2.18
N ALA A 162 13.15 11.56 2.20
CA ALA A 162 13.53 12.29 3.41
C ALA A 162 12.41 12.22 4.46
N TYR A 163 11.15 12.34 4.06
CA TYR A 163 10.01 12.16 4.95
C TYR A 163 9.95 10.75 5.55
N PHE A 164 10.13 9.70 4.75
CA PHE A 164 10.13 8.32 5.27
C PHE A 164 11.30 8.02 6.20
N GLN A 165 12.48 8.58 5.92
CA GLN A 165 13.64 8.51 6.81
C GLN A 165 13.36 9.24 8.13
N TRP A 166 12.73 10.42 8.07
CA TRP A 166 12.33 11.17 9.25
C TRP A 166 11.29 10.40 10.08
N LEU A 167 10.23 9.83 9.47
CA LEU A 167 9.26 9.00 10.17
C LEU A 167 9.94 7.86 10.93
N LYS A 168 10.78 7.07 10.24
CA LYS A 168 11.53 5.97 10.86
C LYS A 168 12.34 6.45 12.07
N LYS A 169 13.06 7.57 11.93
CA LYS A 169 13.90 8.13 12.99
C LYS A 169 13.07 8.66 14.15
N ALA A 170 12.06 9.49 13.88
CA ALA A 170 11.26 10.16 14.90
C ALA A 170 10.43 9.18 15.72
N TYR A 171 9.87 8.14 15.07
CA TYR A 171 9.16 7.03 15.72
C TYR A 171 10.09 5.94 16.29
N GLU A 172 11.41 6.11 16.21
CA GLU A 172 12.42 5.17 16.75
C GLU A 172 12.24 3.73 16.23
N ILE A 173 11.97 3.60 14.94
CA ILE A 173 11.87 2.29 14.31
C ILE A 173 13.28 1.75 14.05
N LYS A 174 13.58 0.63 14.70
CA LYS A 174 14.88 -0.05 14.61
C LYS A 174 15.14 -0.59 13.20
N ASP A 175 16.40 -0.74 12.83
CA ASP A 175 16.76 -1.28 11.51
C ASP A 175 16.34 -2.75 11.36
N GLY A 176 15.87 -3.10 10.16
CA GLY A 176 15.58 -4.49 9.79
C GLY A 176 14.36 -5.12 10.47
N VAL A 177 13.59 -4.36 11.25
CA VAL A 177 12.38 -4.86 11.92
C VAL A 177 11.18 -4.91 10.98
N ARG A 178 10.28 -5.86 11.24
CA ARG A 178 8.87 -5.74 10.87
C ARG A 178 8.19 -4.84 11.90
N LEU A 179 7.22 -4.02 11.50
CA LEU A 179 6.44 -3.20 12.42
C LEU A 179 5.03 -3.80 12.55
N GLU A 180 4.54 -3.92 13.77
CA GLU A 180 3.15 -4.32 14.03
C GLU A 180 2.20 -3.30 13.39
N GLY A 181 1.17 -3.74 12.66
CA GLY A 181 0.19 -2.82 12.07
C GLY A 181 0.67 -2.07 10.82
N THR A 182 1.74 -2.53 10.16
CA THR A 182 2.19 -1.97 8.87
C THR A 182 1.35 -2.39 7.66
N TYR A 183 0.42 -3.33 7.84
CA TYR A 183 -0.54 -3.76 6.83
C TYR A 183 -1.96 -3.54 7.35
N LEU A 184 -2.96 -4.22 6.81
CA LEU A 184 -4.34 -4.04 7.23
C LEU A 184 -4.64 -4.87 8.49
N ALA A 185 -5.65 -4.50 9.28
CA ALA A 185 -6.03 -5.34 10.40
C ALA A 185 -6.59 -6.69 9.90
N GLU A 186 -6.29 -7.77 10.60
CA GLU A 186 -6.96 -9.04 10.34
C GLU A 186 -8.44 -8.95 10.71
N MET A 187 -9.29 -9.66 9.97
CA MET A 187 -10.70 -9.79 10.29
C MET A 187 -11.19 -11.23 10.25
N LYS A 188 -12.24 -11.51 11.00
CA LYS A 188 -13.01 -12.76 10.90
C LYS A 188 -13.85 -12.72 9.63
N PHE A 189 -13.30 -13.21 8.53
CA PHE A 189 -14.03 -13.30 7.27
C PHE A 189 -15.23 -14.26 7.40
N PRO A 190 -16.42 -13.88 6.91
CA PRO A 190 -17.56 -14.78 6.95
C PRO A 190 -17.37 -15.91 5.93
N ASN A 191 -17.85 -17.10 6.25
CA ASN A 191 -17.84 -18.25 5.33
C ASN A 191 -18.99 -18.15 4.31
N GLN A 192 -19.02 -17.06 3.54
CA GLN A 192 -19.98 -16.83 2.47
C GLN A 192 -19.37 -15.96 1.37
N ALA A 193 -19.95 -16.03 0.18
CA ALA A 193 -19.54 -15.18 -0.93
C ALA A 193 -19.95 -13.72 -0.70
N ALA A 194 -19.07 -12.80 -1.08
CA ALA A 194 -19.34 -11.38 -1.10
C ALA A 194 -20.40 -11.04 -2.16
N SER A 195 -21.35 -10.17 -1.81
CA SER A 195 -22.47 -9.77 -2.67
C SER A 195 -22.34 -8.31 -3.09
N PRO A 196 -22.08 -8.03 -4.38
CA PRO A 196 -22.10 -6.66 -4.88
C PRO A 196 -23.51 -6.03 -4.84
N VAL A 197 -24.58 -6.84 -4.79
CA VAL A 197 -25.96 -6.34 -4.67
C VAL A 197 -26.20 -5.75 -3.28
N ARG A 198 -25.85 -6.47 -2.22
CA ARG A 198 -25.91 -5.93 -0.84
C ARG A 198 -24.93 -4.77 -0.66
N GLY A 199 -23.74 -4.89 -1.26
CA GLY A 199 -22.76 -3.81 -1.26
C GLY A 199 -23.26 -2.51 -1.88
N LYS A 200 -24.05 -2.58 -2.96
CA LYS A 200 -24.65 -1.40 -3.59
C LYS A 200 -25.60 -0.66 -2.65
N GLU A 201 -26.43 -1.40 -1.93
CA GLU A 201 -27.35 -0.82 -0.94
C GLU A 201 -26.57 -0.13 0.19
N LEU A 202 -25.57 -0.82 0.75
CA LEU A 202 -24.69 -0.26 1.78
C LEU A 202 -23.94 0.99 1.30
N TYR A 203 -23.50 1.01 0.04
CA TYR A 203 -22.80 2.16 -0.54
C TYR A 203 -23.69 3.40 -0.56
N GLY A 204 -24.95 3.26 -0.98
CA GLY A 204 -25.92 4.34 -0.97
C GLY A 204 -26.23 4.87 0.44
N GLN A 205 -26.10 4.02 1.47
CA GLN A 205 -26.37 4.40 2.86
C GLN A 205 -25.16 5.05 3.56
N LYS A 206 -23.93 4.59 3.25
CA LYS A 206 -22.74 4.88 4.06
C LYS A 206 -21.61 5.59 3.31
N CYS A 207 -21.64 5.64 1.98
CA CYS A 207 -20.48 6.03 1.17
C CYS A 207 -20.76 7.12 0.14
N SER A 208 -21.92 7.08 -0.52
CA SER A 208 -22.26 7.95 -1.65
C SER A 208 -22.28 9.43 -1.32
N PHE A 209 -22.56 9.79 -0.06
CA PHE A 209 -22.56 11.18 0.40
C PHE A 209 -21.19 11.85 0.20
N CYS A 210 -20.09 11.13 0.42
CA CYS A 210 -18.74 11.64 0.21
C CYS A 210 -18.19 11.28 -1.17
N HIS A 211 -18.37 10.02 -1.60
CA HIS A 211 -17.73 9.52 -2.82
C HIS A 211 -18.58 9.69 -4.10
N GLY A 212 -19.76 10.30 -4.00
CA GLY A 212 -20.72 10.46 -5.09
C GLY A 212 -21.47 9.17 -5.42
N GLU A 213 -22.63 9.27 -6.08
CA GLU A 213 -23.40 8.09 -6.49
C GLU A 213 -22.66 7.23 -7.53
N ASP A 214 -21.79 7.84 -8.32
CA ASP A 214 -21.02 7.19 -9.38
C ASP A 214 -19.56 6.89 -8.98
N GLY A 215 -19.21 7.08 -7.70
CA GLY A 215 -17.89 6.78 -7.17
C GLY A 215 -16.77 7.70 -7.64
N LYS A 216 -17.08 8.79 -8.35
CA LYS A 216 -16.07 9.75 -8.85
C LYS A 216 -15.51 10.68 -7.79
N GLY A 217 -16.01 10.63 -6.57
CA GLY A 217 -15.64 11.59 -5.53
C GLY A 217 -16.18 12.98 -5.80
N VAL A 218 -15.67 13.95 -5.05
CA VAL A 218 -16.05 15.37 -5.16
C VAL A 218 -14.81 16.15 -5.53
N LEU A 219 -14.86 16.84 -6.66
CA LEU A 219 -13.78 17.70 -7.14
C LEU A 219 -13.73 19.01 -6.35
N ASN A 220 -12.54 19.55 -6.11
CA ASN A 220 -12.40 20.94 -5.68
C ASN A 220 -12.76 21.90 -6.84
N GLU A 221 -13.19 23.13 -6.52
CA GLU A 221 -13.58 24.14 -7.52
C GLU A 221 -12.45 24.42 -8.52
N ASP A 222 -11.20 24.39 -8.06
CA ASP A 222 -9.99 24.63 -8.83
C ASP A 222 -9.33 23.33 -9.37
N TYR A 223 -10.09 22.22 -9.45
CA TYR A 223 -9.57 20.94 -9.95
C TYR A 223 -8.93 21.04 -11.34
N ALA A 224 -9.48 21.88 -12.23
CA ALA A 224 -8.92 22.11 -13.56
C ALA A 224 -7.52 22.78 -13.52
N GLN A 225 -7.20 23.47 -12.42
CA GLN A 225 -5.92 24.10 -12.15
C GLN A 225 -5.02 23.25 -11.23
N GLY A 226 -5.44 22.04 -10.88
CA GLY A 226 -4.70 21.11 -10.03
C GLY A 226 -5.22 21.00 -8.59
N GLY A 227 -6.34 21.61 -8.23
CA GLY A 227 -6.88 21.54 -6.85
C GLY A 227 -7.20 20.14 -6.32
N GLY A 228 -7.26 19.13 -7.19
CA GLY A 228 -7.52 17.74 -6.81
C GLY A 228 -8.95 17.50 -6.31
N HIS A 229 -9.14 16.40 -5.58
CA HIS A 229 -10.43 16.04 -5.00
C HIS A 229 -10.57 16.50 -3.54
N MET A 230 -11.76 16.97 -3.16
CA MET A 230 -12.19 17.10 -1.76
C MET A 230 -12.43 15.72 -1.14
N TYR A 231 -13.18 14.88 -1.85
CA TYR A 231 -13.36 13.46 -1.52
C TYR A 231 -12.84 12.62 -2.66
N PRO A 232 -11.94 11.67 -2.40
CA PRO A 232 -11.23 10.97 -3.45
C PRO A 232 -12.20 10.14 -4.30
N SER A 233 -11.92 10.11 -5.60
CA SER A 233 -12.51 9.13 -6.51
C SER A 233 -12.17 7.72 -6.06
N LEU A 234 -13.12 6.79 -6.20
CA LEU A 234 -12.95 5.36 -5.94
C LEU A 234 -12.58 4.58 -7.22
N LEU A 235 -12.45 5.27 -8.35
CA LEU A 235 -12.20 4.66 -9.67
C LEU A 235 -10.70 4.48 -9.99
N ILE A 236 -9.86 4.93 -9.06
CA ILE A 236 -8.46 5.30 -9.24
C ILE A 236 -7.46 4.14 -9.21
N TRP A 237 -7.84 2.97 -8.68
CA TRP A 237 -6.95 1.81 -8.65
C TRP A 237 -7.24 0.90 -9.85
N PRO A 238 -6.20 0.48 -10.58
CA PRO A 238 -6.42 -0.30 -11.77
C PRO A 238 -6.92 -1.70 -11.41
N ASP A 239 -7.62 -2.32 -12.36
CA ASP A 239 -7.88 -3.75 -12.30
C ASP A 239 -6.55 -4.50 -12.09
N GLY A 240 -6.52 -5.43 -11.12
CA GLY A 240 -5.32 -6.19 -10.78
C GLY A 240 -4.43 -5.60 -9.69
N GLY A 241 -4.62 -4.33 -9.30
CA GLY A 241 -3.96 -3.78 -8.11
C GLY A 241 -4.45 -4.44 -6.81
N HIS A 242 -3.69 -4.33 -5.71
CA HIS A 242 -4.08 -4.98 -4.44
C HIS A 242 -5.48 -4.53 -3.94
N MET A 243 -5.86 -3.27 -4.12
CA MET A 243 -7.21 -2.78 -3.74
C MET A 243 -8.34 -3.33 -4.63
N ALA A 244 -8.01 -3.92 -5.78
CA ALA A 244 -8.99 -4.64 -6.59
C ALA A 244 -9.38 -6.00 -5.99
N MET A 245 -8.63 -6.49 -5.00
CA MET A 245 -8.89 -7.74 -4.31
C MET A 245 -9.84 -7.50 -3.14
N ILE A 246 -10.99 -8.21 -3.13
CA ILE A 246 -12.05 -7.98 -2.14
C ILE A 246 -11.55 -8.12 -0.69
N PRO A 247 -10.75 -9.15 -0.32
CA PRO A 247 -10.27 -9.27 1.06
C PRO A 247 -9.38 -8.10 1.51
N VAL A 248 -8.53 -7.60 0.62
CA VAL A 248 -7.66 -6.45 0.90
C VAL A 248 -8.51 -5.20 1.09
N LEU A 249 -9.41 -4.89 0.16
CA LEU A 249 -10.25 -3.71 0.26
C LEU A 249 -11.20 -3.78 1.48
N ALA A 250 -11.77 -4.95 1.79
CA ALA A 250 -12.64 -5.12 2.96
C ALA A 250 -11.92 -4.81 4.27
N ARG A 251 -10.66 -5.25 4.42
CA ARG A 251 -9.83 -4.97 5.60
C ARG A 251 -9.46 -3.48 5.70
N PHE A 252 -9.21 -2.83 4.56
CA PHE A 252 -9.03 -1.38 4.50
C PHE A 252 -10.30 -0.67 4.95
N LEU A 253 -11.45 -1.01 4.36
CA LEU A 253 -12.74 -0.43 4.71
C LEU A 253 -13.02 -0.57 6.22
N ARG A 254 -12.83 -1.76 6.82
CA ARG A 254 -13.03 -1.92 8.27
C ARG A 254 -12.10 -1.07 9.13
N SER A 255 -10.89 -0.78 8.66
CA SER A 255 -9.87 -0.07 9.44
C SER A 255 -9.88 1.44 9.21
N ALA A 256 -10.63 1.92 8.23
CA ALA A 256 -10.52 3.30 7.74
C ALA A 256 -11.86 3.95 7.39
N MET A 257 -12.91 3.17 7.11
CA MET A 257 -14.17 3.65 6.54
C MET A 257 -15.41 3.14 7.30
N PRO A 258 -16.49 3.94 7.37
CA PRO A 258 -16.54 5.37 7.04
C PRO A 258 -15.56 6.22 7.85
N LEU A 259 -15.34 7.47 7.44
CA LEU A 259 -14.38 8.37 8.11
C LEU A 259 -14.66 8.42 9.62
N GLY A 260 -13.62 8.21 10.43
CA GLY A 260 -13.72 8.02 11.88
C GLY A 260 -13.51 6.58 12.34
N ALA A 261 -13.68 5.59 11.46
CA ALA A 261 -13.40 4.20 11.77
C ALA A 261 -11.90 3.95 12.01
N SER A 262 -11.61 2.95 12.85
CA SER A 262 -10.26 2.43 13.08
C SER A 262 -10.29 0.89 13.16
N ALA A 263 -9.13 0.25 13.14
CA ALA A 263 -9.05 -1.19 13.33
C ALA A 263 -9.64 -1.65 14.68
N ASP A 264 -9.46 -0.84 15.72
CA ASP A 264 -9.93 -1.12 17.08
C ASP A 264 -11.42 -0.74 17.25
N HIS A 265 -11.90 0.24 16.48
CA HIS A 265 -13.29 0.71 16.45
C HIS A 265 -13.84 0.68 15.02
N PRO A 266 -14.11 -0.53 14.47
CA PRO A 266 -14.64 -0.67 13.12
C PRO A 266 -16.14 -0.34 13.08
N GLU A 267 -16.54 0.46 12.12
CA GLU A 267 -17.96 0.83 11.88
C GLU A 267 -18.70 -0.14 10.96
N LEU A 268 -17.97 -1.05 10.32
CA LEU A 268 -18.49 -2.06 9.41
C LEU A 268 -18.31 -3.45 10.00
N THR A 269 -19.37 -4.26 9.94
CA THR A 269 -19.26 -5.69 10.19
C THR A 269 -18.39 -6.36 9.11
N PRO A 270 -17.80 -7.54 9.39
CA PRO A 270 -17.07 -8.30 8.38
C PRO A 270 -17.84 -8.56 7.09
N LEU A 271 -19.17 -8.78 7.18
CA LEU A 271 -20.01 -9.03 6.01
C LEU A 271 -20.23 -7.76 5.19
N GLU A 272 -20.60 -6.66 5.84
CA GLU A 272 -20.78 -5.37 5.15
C GLU A 272 -19.49 -4.96 4.43
N ALA A 273 -18.33 -5.18 5.06
CA ALA A 273 -17.04 -4.84 4.46
C ALA A 273 -16.72 -5.63 3.20
N ILE A 274 -16.97 -6.96 3.17
CA ILE A 274 -16.74 -7.75 1.95
C ILE A 274 -17.76 -7.43 0.86
N ASP A 275 -19.02 -7.14 1.23
CA ASP A 275 -20.07 -6.79 0.27
C ASP A 275 -19.82 -5.42 -0.35
N LEU A 276 -19.46 -4.41 0.46
CA LEU A 276 -19.02 -3.10 -0.01
C LEU A 276 -17.81 -3.23 -0.93
N ALA A 277 -16.77 -3.94 -0.51
CA ALA A 277 -15.60 -4.16 -1.33
C ALA A 277 -15.94 -4.87 -2.66
N ALA A 278 -16.88 -5.82 -2.66
CA ALA A 278 -17.38 -6.44 -3.89
C ALA A 278 -18.02 -5.42 -4.83
N TYR A 279 -18.90 -4.56 -4.30
CA TYR A 279 -19.57 -3.53 -5.09
C TYR A 279 -18.59 -2.50 -5.62
N LEU A 280 -17.70 -1.95 -4.79
CA LEU A 280 -16.67 -0.99 -5.24
C LEU A 280 -15.80 -1.58 -6.35
N ASN A 281 -15.60 -2.90 -6.34
CA ASN A 281 -14.76 -3.59 -7.29
C ASN A 281 -15.45 -4.07 -8.58
N THR A 282 -16.77 -3.90 -8.70
CA THR A 282 -17.57 -4.43 -9.81
C THR A 282 -18.67 -3.50 -10.32
N GLY A 283 -19.09 -2.54 -9.49
CA GLY A 283 -20.18 -1.62 -9.75
C GLY A 283 -19.79 -0.36 -10.52
N PHE A 284 -18.49 -0.10 -10.68
CA PHE A 284 -17.97 1.05 -11.41
C PHE A 284 -16.98 0.63 -12.51
N LEU A 285 -16.94 1.41 -13.59
CA LEU A 285 -15.88 1.30 -14.59
C LEU A 285 -14.61 1.92 -14.00
N ARG A 286 -13.56 1.10 -13.85
CA ARG A 286 -12.28 1.55 -13.31
C ARG A 286 -11.39 2.14 -14.38
N MET A 287 -10.41 2.92 -13.94
CA MET A 287 -9.34 3.35 -14.83
C MET A 287 -8.58 2.14 -15.40
N PRO A 288 -8.24 2.15 -16.69
CA PRO A 288 -7.44 1.09 -17.28
C PRO A 288 -6.09 0.98 -16.57
N MET A 289 -5.54 -0.24 -16.48
CA MET A 289 -4.16 -0.45 -16.06
C MET A 289 -3.24 0.37 -16.96
N MET A 290 -2.69 1.45 -16.42
CA MET A 290 -1.53 2.08 -17.04
C MET A 290 -0.33 1.20 -16.72
N SER A 291 0.30 0.67 -17.76
CA SER A 291 1.52 -0.14 -17.61
C SER A 291 2.58 0.70 -16.91
N THR A 292 3.02 0.26 -15.74
CA THR A 292 4.24 0.76 -15.13
C THR A 292 5.37 -0.22 -15.42
N GLU A 293 6.62 0.24 -15.39
CA GLU A 293 7.82 -0.57 -15.68
C GLU A 293 7.91 -1.87 -14.84
N ASN A 294 7.18 -1.92 -13.71
CA ASN A 294 7.20 -2.99 -12.73
C ASN A 294 5.80 -3.59 -12.45
N ARG A 295 4.90 -3.64 -13.44
CA ARG A 295 3.63 -4.38 -13.32
C ARG A 295 3.45 -5.38 -14.45
N ALA A 296 2.98 -6.57 -14.10
CA ALA A 296 2.51 -7.53 -15.09
C ALA A 296 1.09 -7.15 -15.55
N GLY A 297 0.77 -7.37 -16.82
CA GLY A 297 -0.62 -7.25 -17.30
C GLY A 297 -1.53 -8.28 -16.62
N LEU A 298 -2.84 -8.02 -16.59
CA LEU A 298 -3.85 -8.91 -15.98
C LEU A 298 -3.80 -10.35 -16.49
N ASP A 299 -3.34 -10.56 -17.73
CA ASP A 299 -3.16 -11.86 -18.37
C ASP A 299 -1.95 -12.63 -17.79
N LYS A 300 -0.93 -11.92 -17.30
CA LYS A 300 0.35 -12.52 -16.85
C LYS A 300 0.66 -12.28 -15.37
N ALA A 301 -0.15 -11.51 -14.65
CA ALA A 301 0.03 -11.27 -13.22
C ALA A 301 0.16 -12.60 -12.45
N TYR A 302 1.21 -12.70 -11.64
CA TYR A 302 1.57 -13.89 -10.86
C TYR A 302 1.91 -15.15 -11.67
N SER A 303 2.04 -15.09 -13.01
CA SER A 303 2.37 -16.27 -13.82
C SER A 303 3.79 -16.82 -13.52
N LYS A 304 4.68 -15.96 -13.01
CA LYS A 304 6.04 -16.31 -12.60
C LYS A 304 6.13 -16.72 -11.12
N SER A 305 5.04 -16.59 -10.38
CA SER A 305 4.99 -16.74 -8.92
C SER A 305 3.75 -17.50 -8.43
N PRO A 306 3.40 -18.65 -9.03
CA PRO A 306 2.17 -19.37 -8.68
C PRO A 306 2.09 -19.73 -7.19
N SER A 307 3.21 -19.97 -6.51
CA SER A 307 3.22 -20.28 -5.07
C SER A 307 2.97 -19.07 -4.17
N LEU A 308 3.11 -17.86 -4.71
CA LEU A 308 2.88 -16.59 -3.99
C LEU A 308 1.61 -15.89 -4.46
N LYS A 309 0.90 -16.43 -5.45
CA LYS A 309 -0.35 -15.86 -5.96
C LYS A 309 -1.40 -15.81 -4.84
N PRO A 310 -1.96 -14.63 -4.50
CA PRO A 310 -3.07 -14.56 -3.56
C PRO A 310 -4.27 -15.38 -4.07
N GLU A 311 -4.89 -16.18 -3.20
CA GLU A 311 -6.01 -17.06 -3.59
C GLU A 311 -7.23 -16.28 -4.13
N TYR A 312 -7.35 -15.02 -3.71
CA TYR A 312 -8.41 -14.09 -4.06
C TYR A 312 -8.03 -13.19 -5.25
N PHE A 313 -6.88 -13.40 -5.87
CA PHE A 313 -6.60 -12.78 -7.17
C PHE A 313 -7.39 -13.51 -8.26
N SER A 314 -8.22 -12.76 -8.97
CA SER A 314 -9.02 -13.24 -10.08
C SER A 314 -8.90 -12.29 -11.27
N SER A 315 -8.65 -12.85 -12.45
CA SER A 315 -8.55 -12.10 -13.70
C SER A 315 -9.34 -12.87 -14.76
N PRO A 316 -10.36 -12.27 -15.40
CA PRO A 316 -11.09 -12.91 -16.50
C PRO A 316 -10.16 -13.35 -17.64
N GLN A 317 -9.04 -12.64 -17.83
CA GLN A 317 -8.03 -12.97 -18.83
C GLN A 317 -7.22 -14.23 -18.50
N GLN A 318 -7.18 -14.65 -17.23
CA GLN A 318 -6.49 -15.87 -16.78
C GLN A 318 -7.43 -17.02 -16.44
N GLN A 319 -8.65 -16.73 -15.99
CA GLN A 319 -9.62 -17.72 -15.51
C GLN A 319 -10.77 -17.86 -16.49
N LEU A 320 -10.61 -18.78 -17.44
CA LEU A 320 -11.62 -19.05 -18.47
C LEU A 320 -12.85 -19.79 -17.93
N ASN A 321 -12.73 -20.47 -16.79
CA ASN A 321 -13.86 -21.11 -16.12
C ASN A 321 -14.61 -20.09 -15.25
N PRO A 322 -15.90 -19.79 -15.54
CA PRO A 322 -16.65 -18.79 -14.79
C PRO A 322 -16.83 -19.11 -13.30
N GLN A 323 -16.99 -20.38 -12.93
CA GLN A 323 -17.20 -20.77 -11.53
C GLN A 323 -15.92 -20.62 -10.70
N GLU A 324 -14.77 -20.97 -11.27
CA GLU A 324 -13.48 -20.75 -10.63
C GLU A 324 -13.17 -19.27 -10.47
N TYR A 325 -13.47 -18.47 -11.51
CA TYR A 325 -13.35 -17.01 -11.44
C TYR A 325 -14.23 -16.42 -10.35
N LEU A 326 -15.52 -16.78 -10.30
CA LEU A 326 -16.46 -16.27 -9.29
C LEU A 326 -16.03 -16.66 -7.87
N LYS A 327 -15.58 -17.90 -7.67
CA LYS A 327 -15.08 -18.37 -6.37
C LYS A 327 -13.81 -17.64 -5.94
N ALA A 328 -12.85 -17.45 -6.84
CA ALA A 328 -11.64 -16.68 -6.53
C ALA A 328 -11.98 -15.21 -6.22
N LYS A 329 -12.89 -14.61 -7.02
CA LYS A 329 -13.24 -13.19 -6.90
C LYS A 329 -14.06 -12.87 -5.66
N TYR A 330 -15.10 -13.65 -5.36
CA TYR A 330 -16.10 -13.35 -4.33
C TYR A 330 -16.02 -14.26 -3.11
N GLY A 331 -15.22 -15.32 -3.15
CA GLY A 331 -15.08 -16.28 -2.06
C GLY A 331 -16.24 -17.28 -1.98
N PRO A 332 -16.42 -17.93 -0.82
CA PRO A 332 -15.59 -17.80 0.38
C PRO A 332 -14.14 -18.27 0.14
N TRP A 333 -13.20 -17.64 0.83
CA TRP A 333 -11.76 -17.90 0.72
C TRP A 333 -11.25 -18.71 1.91
N LYS A 334 -10.12 -19.42 1.75
CA LYS A 334 -9.56 -20.25 2.82
C LYS A 334 -8.75 -19.43 3.82
N ASN A 335 -7.89 -18.55 3.33
CA ASN A 335 -6.95 -17.71 4.07
C ASN A 335 -7.02 -16.23 3.60
N PRO A 336 -8.18 -15.54 3.69
CA PRO A 336 -8.35 -14.18 3.16
C PRO A 336 -7.54 -13.09 3.89
N ASN A 337 -7.02 -13.37 5.09
CA ASN A 337 -6.10 -12.46 5.78
C ASN A 337 -4.65 -12.57 5.26
N TYR A 338 -4.30 -13.61 4.50
CA TYR A 338 -2.92 -13.83 4.07
C TYR A 338 -2.60 -13.06 2.79
N PHE A 339 -1.49 -12.32 2.80
CA PHE A 339 -0.84 -11.76 1.63
C PHE A 339 0.68 -11.94 1.77
N PRO A 340 1.44 -12.31 0.72
CA PRO A 340 2.88 -12.48 0.85
C PRO A 340 3.60 -11.24 1.37
N GLY A 341 4.33 -11.40 2.47
CA GLY A 341 5.12 -10.32 3.08
C GLY A 341 4.35 -9.39 3.99
N GLU A 342 3.10 -9.70 4.28
CA GLU A 342 2.44 -9.35 5.55
C GLU A 342 3.01 -10.18 6.71
#